data_AF-A0AA40FG88-F1
#
_entry.id   AF-A0AA40FG88-F1
#
_cell.length_a   1.000
_cell.length_b   1.000
_cell.length_c   1.000
_cell.angle_alpha   90.00
_cell.angle_beta   90.00
_cell.angle_gamma   90.00
#
_symmetry.space_group_name_H-M   'P 1'
#
loop_
_entity.id
_entity.type
_entity.pdbx_description
1 polymer ?
#
loop_
_entity_poly.entity_id
_entity_poly.type
_entity_poly.pdbx_seq_one_letter_code
_entity_poly.pdbx_strand_id
1 'polypeptide(L)'
;MVRTKDDEGPLFFRDGIVYREWGYRLAILEKYPIAEMYFEKAIQRGQDNDLRTYLGLGKVQLSYARFTRALETTEKCLELG
;
A
#
# COMPACT_ATOMS: atom_id res chain seq x y z
N MET A 1 16.00 23.96 11.31
CA MET A 1 14.79 24.42 10.58
C MET A 1 13.69 23.41 10.84
N VAL A 2 12.64 23.79 11.56
CA VAL A 2 11.52 22.88 11.87
C VAL A 2 10.63 22.88 10.63
N ARG A 3 10.55 21.76 9.92
CA ARG A 3 9.60 21.63 8.80
C ARG A 3 8.19 21.60 9.38
N THR A 4 7.33 22.49 8.93
CA THR A 4 5.91 22.48 9.32
C THR A 4 5.13 21.55 8.40
N LYS A 5 3.91 21.18 8.81
CA LYS A 5 3.00 20.32 8.03
C LYS A 5 2.67 20.91 6.64
N ASP A 6 2.89 22.20 6.45
CA ASP A 6 2.65 22.97 5.23
C ASP A 6 3.87 22.97 4.27
N ASP A 7 5.06 22.57 4.75
CA ASP A 7 6.26 22.38 3.92
C ASP A 7 6.25 21.04 3.17
N GLU A 8 5.35 20.14 3.57
CA GLU A 8 5.11 18.89 2.85
C GLU A 8 4.14 19.19 1.71
N GLY A 9 4.62 19.09 0.46
CA GLY A 9 3.79 19.23 -0.72
C GLY A 9 2.51 18.39 -0.64
N PRO A 10 1.52 18.65 -1.52
CA PRO A 10 0.19 18.06 -1.43
C PRO A 10 0.24 16.56 -1.10
N LEU A 11 -0.63 16.10 -0.20
CA LEU A 11 -0.63 14.71 0.31
C LEU A 11 -0.46 13.65 -0.79
N PHE A 12 -1.01 13.88 -1.98
CA PHE A 12 -0.93 12.96 -3.12
C PHE A 12 0.44 12.85 -3.80
N PHE A 13 1.39 13.76 -3.55
CA PHE A 13 2.76 13.69 -4.04
C PHE A 13 3.72 12.99 -3.07
N ARG A 14 3.22 12.51 -1.93
CA ARG A 14 4.04 11.68 -1.05
C ARG A 14 4.31 10.34 -1.73
N ASP A 15 5.57 9.96 -1.82
CA ASP A 15 6.04 8.74 -2.47
C ASP A 15 5.18 7.52 -2.12
N GLY A 16 4.84 7.33 -0.84
CA GLY A 16 4.03 6.20 -0.38
C GLY A 16 2.62 6.17 -0.99
N ILE A 17 1.94 7.31 -1.07
CA ILE A 17 0.61 7.40 -1.68
C ILE A 17 0.70 7.09 -3.18
N VAL A 18 1.71 7.64 -3.87
CA VAL A 18 1.94 7.36 -5.30
C VAL A 18 2.17 5.87 -5.54
N TYR A 19 3.00 5.22 -4.73
CA TYR A 19 3.24 3.77 -4.84
C TYR A 19 1.96 2.95 -4.62
N ARG A 20 1.13 3.30 -3.62
CA ARG A 20 -0.16 2.63 -3.39
C ARG A 20 -1.08 2.74 -4.59
N GLU A 21 -1.24 3.94 -5.15
CA GLU A 21 -2.10 4.16 -6.31
C GLU A 21 -1.62 3.37 -7.54
N TRP A 22 -0.30 3.33 -7.77
CA TRP A 22 0.28 2.46 -8.80
C TRP A 22 0.02 0.98 -8.54
N GLY A 23 0.09 0.52 -7.29
CA GLY A 23 -0.28 -0.83 -6.88
C GLY A 23 -1.70 -1.19 -7.32
N TYR A 24 -2.67 -0.31 -7.09
CA TYR A 24 -4.04 -0.50 -7.56
C TYR A 24 -4.15 -0.55 -9.08
N ARG A 25 -3.47 0.34 -9.81
CA ARG A 25 -3.50 0.35 -11.29
C ARG A 25 -2.91 -0.94 -11.87
N LEU A 26 -1.82 -1.42 -11.30
CA LEU A 26 -1.20 -2.68 -11.70
C LEU A 26 -2.07 -3.89 -11.38
N ALA A 27 -2.79 -3.86 -10.24
CA ALA A 27 -3.75 -4.90 -9.88
C ALA A 27 -4.92 -5.00 -10.86
N ILE A 28 -5.45 -3.85 -11.31
CA ILE A 28 -6.51 -3.79 -12.36
C ILE A 28 -6.02 -4.40 -13.68
N LEU A 29 -4.73 -4.25 -13.98
CA LEU A 29 -4.09 -4.86 -15.16
C LEU A 29 -3.63 -6.31 -14.91
N GLU A 30 -4.02 -6.91 -13.77
CA GLU A 30 -3.65 -8.27 -13.36
C GLU A 30 -2.13 -8.52 -13.26
N LYS A 31 -1.34 -7.45 -13.14
CA LYS A 31 0.11 -7.51 -12.94
C LYS A 31 0.45 -7.73 -11.47
N TYR A 32 -0.09 -8.79 -10.89
CA TYR A 32 -0.10 -9.00 -9.45
C TYR A 32 1.27 -8.98 -8.76
N PRO A 33 2.35 -9.60 -9.30
CA PRO A 33 3.67 -9.54 -8.66
C PRO A 33 4.20 -8.10 -8.54
N ILE A 34 3.95 -7.29 -9.57
CA ILE A 34 4.40 -5.89 -9.61
C ILE A 34 3.49 -5.05 -8.69
N ALA A 35 2.18 -5.31 -8.71
CA ALA A 35 1.23 -4.64 -7.83
C ALA A 35 1.60 -4.86 -6.34
N GLU A 36 1.90 -6.10 -5.95
CA GLU A 36 2.33 -6.46 -4.58
C GLU A 36 3.60 -5.68 -4.19
N MET A 37 4.62 -5.69 -5.05
CA MET A 37 5.86 -4.92 -4.84
C MET A 37 5.60 -3.42 -4.64
N TYR A 38 4.63 -2.84 -5.36
CA TYR A 38 4.31 -1.41 -5.22
C TYR A 38 3.59 -1.10 -3.91
N PHE A 39 2.71 -1.97 -3.43
CA PHE A 39 2.13 -1.84 -2.10
C PHE A 39 3.19 -1.96 -1.00
N GLU A 40 4.14 -2.89 -1.12
CA GLU A 40 5.26 -3.00 -0.18
C GLU A 40 6.14 -1.74 -0.17
N LYS A 41 6.41 -1.15 -1.35
CA LYS A 41 7.07 0.16 -1.45
C LYS A 41 6.26 1.27 -0.80
N ALA A 42 4.93 1.25 -0.91
CA ALA A 42 4.08 2.23 -0.24
C ALA A 42 4.27 2.18 1.28
N ILE A 43 4.25 0.97 1.85
CA ILE A 43 4.49 0.72 3.28
C ILE A 43 5.87 1.27 3.69
N GLN A 44 6.93 0.93 2.95
CA GLN A 44 8.30 1.43 3.19
C GLN A 44 8.42 2.96 3.09
N ARG A 45 7.46 3.63 2.47
CA ARG A 45 7.43 5.08 2.23
C ARG A 45 6.36 5.78 3.07
N GLY A 46 6.05 5.22 4.24
CA GLY A 46 5.21 5.85 5.26
C GLY A 46 3.71 5.59 5.09
N GLN A 47 3.34 4.45 4.52
CA GLN A 47 1.96 3.95 4.51
C GLN A 47 1.77 2.68 5.37
N ASP A 48 2.68 2.44 6.32
CA ASP A 48 2.69 1.33 7.27
C ASP A 48 1.57 1.38 8.32
N ASN A 49 0.91 2.54 8.49
CA ASN A 49 -0.30 2.71 9.30
C ASN A 49 -1.53 3.12 8.47
N ASP A 50 -1.51 2.93 7.15
CA ASP A 50 -2.66 3.25 6.28
C ASP A 50 -3.47 1.99 5.94
N LEU A 51 -4.68 1.90 6.51
CA LEU A 51 -5.59 0.77 6.29
C LEU A 51 -5.87 0.51 4.80
N ARG A 52 -5.94 1.56 3.97
CA ARG A 52 -6.19 1.40 2.52
C ARG A 52 -5.05 0.66 1.83
N THR A 53 -3.81 0.94 2.21
CA THR A 53 -2.62 0.27 1.67
C THR A 53 -2.66 -1.23 1.95
N TYR A 54 -2.95 -1.64 3.18
CA TYR A 54 -3.04 -3.07 3.52
C TYR A 54 -4.26 -3.75 2.91
N LEU A 55 -5.42 -3.08 2.82
CA LEU A 55 -6.58 -3.61 2.11
C LEU A 55 -6.29 -3.84 0.61
N GLY A 56 -5.55 -2.93 -0.01
CA GLY A 56 -5.11 -3.08 -1.40
C GLY A 56 -4.15 -4.25 -1.58
N LEU A 57 -3.13 -4.34 -0.72
CA LEU A 57 -2.15 -5.43 -0.71
C LEU A 57 -2.82 -6.79 -0.52
N GLY A 58 -3.73 -6.92 0.44
CA GLY A 58 -4.40 -8.18 0.75
C GLY A 58 -5.27 -8.66 -0.43
N LYS A 59 -5.98 -7.73 -1.08
CA LYS A 59 -6.73 -8.04 -2.32
C LYS A 59 -5.83 -8.54 -3.43
N VAL A 60 -4.68 -7.88 -3.66
CA VAL A 60 -3.70 -8.31 -4.66
C VAL A 60 -3.16 -9.70 -4.32
N GLN A 61 -2.82 -9.96 -3.07
CA GLN A 61 -2.30 -11.25 -2.62
C GLN A 61 -3.31 -12.38 -2.80
N LEU A 62 -4.59 -12.12 -2.52
CA LEU A 62 -5.67 -13.09 -2.80
C LEU A 62 -5.79 -13.38 -4.30
N SER A 63 -5.84 -12.34 -5.15
CA SER A 63 -5.89 -12.50 -6.61
C SER A 63 -4.64 -13.18 -7.17
N TYR A 64 -3.50 -13.03 -6.50
CA TYR A 64 -2.23 -13.68 -6.84
C TYR A 64 -2.05 -15.08 -6.21
N ALA A 65 -3.07 -15.60 -5.52
CA ALA A 65 -3.02 -16.88 -4.80
C ALA A 65 -1.89 -16.99 -3.74
N ARG A 66 -1.50 -15.87 -3.12
CA ARG A 66 -0.54 -15.78 -2.01
C ARG A 66 -1.24 -15.86 -0.65
N PHE A 67 -1.96 -16.95 -0.40
CA PHE A 67 -2.91 -17.04 0.73
C PHE A 67 -2.28 -16.82 2.11
N THR A 68 -1.09 -17.37 2.38
CA THR A 68 -0.40 -17.13 3.66
C THR A 68 -0.08 -15.65 3.88
N ARG A 69 0.43 -14.97 2.85
CA ARG A 69 0.71 -13.52 2.93
C ARG A 69 -0.58 -12.71 3.05
N ALA A 70 -1.63 -13.11 2.34
CA ALA A 70 -2.94 -12.47 2.44
C ALA A 70 -3.51 -12.55 3.87
N LEU A 71 -3.29 -13.67 4.56
CA LEU A 71 -3.68 -13.83 5.97
C LEU A 71 -2.93 -12.83 6.86
N GLU A 72 -1.60 -12.79 6.77
CA GLU A 72 -0.75 -11.84 7.54
C GLU A 72 -1.16 -10.39 7.28
N THR A 73 -1.39 -10.03 6.01
CA THR A 73 -1.85 -8.69 5.63
C THR A 73 -3.24 -8.38 6.18
N THR A 74 -4.14 -9.37 6.24
CA THR A 74 -5.49 -9.22 6.79
C THR A 74 -5.45 -9.02 8.30
N GLU A 75 -4.60 -9.77 9.02
CA GLU A 75 -4.35 -9.55 10.44
C GLU A 75 -3.85 -8.13 10.69
N LYS A 76 -2.93 -7.63 9.85
CA LYS A 76 -2.48 -6.25 9.94
C LYS A 76 -3.58 -5.22 9.66
N CYS A 77 -4.52 -5.51 8.75
CA CYS A 77 -5.69 -4.66 8.54
C CYS A 77 -6.57 -4.58 9.80
N LEU A 78 -6.75 -5.69 10.50
CA LEU A 78 -7.54 -5.75 11.74
C LEU A 78 -6.88 -5.00 12.89
N GLU A 79 -5.54 -4.95 12.95
CA GLU A 79 -4.83 -4.14 13.95
C GLU A 79 -4.99 -2.62 13.72
N LEU A 80 -5.20 -2.20 12.47
CA LEU A 80 -5.28 -0.79 12.08
C LEU A 80 -6.70 -0.21 12.10
N GLY A 81 -7.74 -1.06 12.14
CA GLY A 81 -9.15 -0.68 12.12
C GLY A 81 -9.78 -0.66 13.50
#